data_AF-A0A0W0WE80-F1
#
_entry.id   AF-A0A0W0WE80-F1
#
_cell.length_a   1.000
_cell.length_b   1.000
_cell.length_c   1.000
_cell.angle_alpha   90.00
_cell.angle_beta   90.00
_cell.angle_gamma   90.00
#
_symmetry.space_group_name_H-M   'P 1'
#
loop_
_entity.id
_entity.type
_entity.pdbx_description
1 polymer ?
#
loop_
_entity_poly.entity_id
_entity_poly.type
_entity_poly.pdbx_seq_one_letter_code
_entity_poly.pdbx_strand_id
1 'polypeptide(L)'
;MWYKEVIKSFINKVKATEQNNAKEFLKFFFVKLKRTVFKTEANTHFQIEMMFGVISKLFARFNDAPEGSIDLNYFAKYLVGLVLVYAKHGNENYDFRNIDFIPLLIKSKYLGLDETINSYEQVLKTGKRTFTSSEQPLPFRAQAFVLAMNSLEKWILEELNYNLKIIPSQMTPAFKKMPPPLLYGFLAETVFLLGRSTEFDDFIASIYEEIHSDFWRKFELSENEQQFYIHLQSLIHLVHEFELENERLHTLIFRLKIASYAYLYNRNASSYANFAAACLSDIKKSAAEFQNFPKLKLTLERLYYSLKVLGLFHIQLETNNDAFFVEEIGIVLQLEGLKNNLKFTDDVSGQAAENVRAAIYDLVASYMLNKRTVDFKFFRKQFREIIEQVRPVIGHEFQGELFLARIEFMLLCLGLINNFVHKKEKFNSSRQYSERENNFFIQLEKWSDLSELFFEKASSDEQFVLFARIVEIIEAVIGTSALVYFQNRSAANCQVLKFVCGEVIAHCGLMLCQMTPQLRAVDSSLPYDELQKALSQLNLVIDQLDKSLTDYYRKGGRHTSFSMIESTNQESIPSHKRSFSI
;
A
#
# COMPACT_ATOMS: atom_id res chain seq x y z
N MET A 1 -18.60 -9.65 -6.62
CA MET A 1 -18.92 -9.54 -5.18
C MET A 1 -19.43 -10.88 -4.71
N TRP A 2 -18.57 -11.63 -4.00
CA TRP A 2 -18.83 -12.97 -3.52
C TRP A 2 -20.14 -13.07 -2.72
N TYR A 3 -20.41 -12.08 -1.85
CA TYR A 3 -21.59 -12.05 -0.98
C TYR A 3 -22.94 -12.11 -1.73
N LYS A 4 -22.99 -11.65 -2.99
CA LYS A 4 -24.21 -11.77 -3.81
C LYS A 4 -24.51 -13.21 -4.16
N GLU A 5 -23.49 -13.98 -4.52
CA GLU A 5 -23.63 -15.39 -4.86
C GLU A 5 -23.93 -16.23 -3.62
N VAL A 6 -23.31 -15.89 -2.48
CA VAL A 6 -23.62 -16.54 -1.19
C VAL A 6 -25.09 -16.33 -0.83
N ILE A 7 -25.60 -15.10 -0.89
CA ILE A 7 -27.00 -14.81 -0.54
C ILE A 7 -27.97 -15.42 -1.55
N LYS A 8 -27.62 -15.46 -2.84
CA LYS A 8 -28.42 -16.13 -3.86
C LYS A 8 -28.60 -17.61 -3.60
N SER A 9 -27.64 -18.27 -2.97
CA SER A 9 -27.75 -19.71 -2.65
C SER A 9 -28.98 -20.01 -1.78
N PHE A 10 -29.40 -19.08 -0.91
CA PHE A 10 -30.61 -19.23 -0.09
C PHE A 10 -31.94 -19.13 -0.86
N ILE A 11 -31.93 -18.79 -2.15
CA ILE A 11 -33.16 -18.79 -2.96
C ILE A 11 -33.79 -20.19 -3.02
N ASN A 12 -32.99 -21.27 -2.98
CA ASN A 12 -33.55 -22.63 -2.97
C ASN A 12 -34.37 -22.93 -1.70
N LYS A 13 -34.13 -22.21 -0.60
CA LYS A 13 -34.91 -22.31 0.64
C LYS A 13 -36.27 -21.61 0.51
N VAL A 14 -36.42 -20.67 -0.41
CA VAL A 14 -37.69 -20.00 -0.68
C VAL A 14 -38.63 -20.93 -1.44
N LYS A 15 -39.94 -20.89 -1.11
CA LYS A 15 -41.01 -21.63 -1.78
C LYS A 15 -40.84 -21.60 -3.30
N ALA A 16 -40.94 -22.77 -3.94
CA ALA A 16 -40.67 -22.94 -5.37
C ALA A 16 -41.46 -21.96 -6.26
N THR A 17 -42.72 -21.69 -5.91
CA THR A 17 -43.60 -20.73 -6.59
C THR A 17 -43.14 -19.28 -6.51
N GLU A 18 -42.26 -18.94 -5.56
CA GLU A 18 -41.79 -17.58 -5.28
C GLU A 18 -40.31 -17.36 -5.65
N GLN A 19 -39.58 -18.39 -6.07
CA GLN A 19 -38.13 -18.30 -6.32
C GLN A 19 -37.74 -17.30 -7.42
N ASN A 20 -38.55 -17.16 -8.47
CA ASN A 20 -38.31 -16.15 -9.51
C ASN A 20 -38.47 -14.73 -8.96
N ASN A 21 -39.49 -14.51 -8.13
CA ASN A 21 -39.70 -13.25 -7.42
C ASN A 21 -38.56 -12.97 -6.43
N ALA A 22 -38.02 -14.01 -5.78
CA ALA A 22 -36.84 -13.88 -4.91
C ALA A 22 -35.59 -13.41 -5.68
N LYS A 23 -35.36 -13.92 -6.90
CA LYS A 23 -34.27 -13.48 -7.78
C LYS A 23 -34.42 -12.00 -8.15
N GLU A 24 -35.63 -11.58 -8.51
CA GLU A 24 -35.92 -10.17 -8.81
C GLU A 24 -35.71 -9.27 -7.60
N PHE A 25 -36.18 -9.72 -6.43
CA PHE A 25 -35.98 -9.03 -5.16
C PHE A 25 -34.49 -8.82 -4.87
N LEU A 26 -33.66 -9.87 -4.93
CA LEU A 26 -32.22 -9.75 -4.66
C LEU A 26 -31.53 -8.80 -5.65
N LYS A 27 -31.92 -8.84 -6.94
CA LYS A 27 -31.40 -7.90 -7.94
C LYS A 27 -31.72 -6.45 -7.57
N PHE A 28 -32.97 -6.17 -7.21
CA PHE A 28 -33.41 -4.85 -6.75
C PHE A 28 -32.67 -4.44 -5.46
N PHE A 29 -32.62 -5.34 -4.47
CA PHE A 29 -32.01 -5.14 -3.16
C PHE A 29 -30.54 -4.71 -3.30
N PHE A 30 -29.71 -5.44 -4.03
CA PHE A 30 -28.29 -5.09 -4.18
C PHE A 30 -28.06 -3.78 -4.94
N VAL A 31 -28.91 -3.45 -5.92
CA VAL A 31 -28.83 -2.15 -6.62
C VAL A 31 -29.12 -1.00 -5.67
N LYS A 32 -30.12 -1.15 -4.80
CA LYS A 32 -30.47 -0.15 -3.81
C LYS A 32 -29.46 -0.07 -2.67
N LEU A 33 -28.97 -1.21 -2.19
CA LEU A 33 -27.92 -1.27 -1.16
C LEU A 33 -26.68 -0.50 -1.60
N LYS A 34 -26.24 -0.70 -2.86
CA LYS A 34 -25.10 0.05 -3.41
C LYS A 34 -25.33 1.57 -3.38
N ARG A 35 -26.55 2.03 -3.69
CA ARG A 35 -26.89 3.46 -3.73
C ARG A 35 -27.16 4.09 -2.37
N THR A 36 -27.56 3.29 -1.38
CA THR A 36 -28.00 3.78 -0.07
C THR A 36 -26.89 3.71 0.97
N VAL A 37 -26.26 2.54 1.09
CA VAL A 37 -25.29 2.24 2.14
C VAL A 37 -23.88 2.36 1.60
N PHE A 38 -23.64 1.89 0.37
CA PHE A 38 -22.30 1.89 -0.24
C PHE A 38 -22.04 3.12 -1.12
N LYS A 39 -22.58 4.28 -0.70
CA LYS A 39 -22.62 5.56 -1.47
C LYS A 39 -21.24 6.02 -1.97
N THR A 40 -20.17 5.59 -1.30
CA THR A 40 -18.79 5.75 -1.75
C THR A 40 -18.09 4.40 -1.74
N GLU A 41 -17.38 4.07 -2.83
CA GLU A 41 -16.50 2.89 -2.89
C GLU A 41 -15.29 3.03 -1.93
N ALA A 42 -15.13 4.19 -1.29
CA ALA A 42 -14.02 4.54 -0.41
C ALA A 42 -13.99 3.80 0.94
N ASN A 43 -15.10 3.17 1.39
CA ASN A 43 -15.11 2.41 2.65
C ASN A 43 -15.48 0.95 2.40
N THR A 44 -14.67 0.25 1.61
CA THR A 44 -14.81 -1.19 1.31
C THR A 44 -14.77 -2.06 2.56
N HIS A 45 -13.98 -1.71 3.58
CA HIS A 45 -13.86 -2.47 4.82
C HIS A 45 -15.21 -2.58 5.56
N PHE A 46 -15.91 -1.46 5.77
CA PHE A 46 -17.25 -1.47 6.39
C PHE A 46 -18.24 -2.33 5.60
N GLN A 47 -18.22 -2.26 4.26
CA GLN A 47 -19.13 -3.05 3.42
C GLN A 47 -18.90 -4.54 3.62
N ILE A 48 -17.64 -4.95 3.69
CA ILE A 48 -17.24 -6.35 3.86
C ILE A 48 -17.65 -6.84 5.25
N GLU A 49 -17.32 -6.11 6.31
CA GLU A 49 -17.69 -6.46 7.70
C GLU A 49 -19.22 -6.57 7.87
N MET A 50 -19.96 -5.58 7.36
CA MET A 50 -21.42 -5.57 7.41
C MET A 50 -22.01 -6.78 6.67
N MET A 51 -21.56 -7.05 5.44
CA MET A 51 -22.07 -8.18 4.65
C MET A 51 -21.69 -9.53 5.25
N PHE A 52 -20.52 -9.62 5.90
CA PHE A 52 -20.10 -10.82 6.61
C PHE A 52 -21.02 -11.11 7.81
N GLY A 53 -21.40 -10.08 8.57
CA GLY A 53 -22.39 -10.18 9.64
C GLY A 53 -23.77 -10.62 9.13
N VAL A 54 -24.26 -9.99 8.06
CA VAL A 54 -25.54 -10.37 7.42
C VAL A 54 -25.53 -11.84 7.00
N ILE A 55 -24.46 -12.29 6.32
CA ILE A 55 -24.36 -13.67 5.82
C ILE A 55 -24.31 -14.67 6.97
N SER A 56 -23.52 -14.40 8.02
CA SER A 56 -23.45 -15.27 9.20
C SER A 56 -24.84 -15.50 9.81
N LYS A 57 -25.68 -14.45 9.92
CA LYS A 57 -27.05 -14.59 10.44
C LYS A 57 -28.02 -15.25 9.48
N LEU A 58 -27.81 -15.15 8.16
CA LEU A 58 -28.57 -15.92 7.18
C LEU A 58 -28.26 -17.42 7.29
N PHE A 59 -26.99 -17.80 7.46
CA PHE A 59 -26.63 -19.19 7.70
C PHE A 59 -27.26 -19.74 8.98
N ALA A 60 -27.11 -19.02 10.08
CA ALA A 60 -27.71 -19.40 11.36
C ALA A 60 -29.23 -19.63 11.27
N ARG A 61 -29.93 -18.87 10.42
CA ARG A 61 -31.39 -18.95 10.30
C ARG A 61 -31.89 -19.92 9.24
N PHE A 62 -31.20 -20.02 8.11
CA PHE A 62 -31.74 -20.65 6.90
C PHE A 62 -30.96 -21.85 6.39
N ASN A 63 -29.75 -22.12 6.89
CA ASN A 63 -28.93 -23.21 6.38
C ASN A 63 -29.65 -24.57 6.51
N ASP A 64 -30.24 -24.81 7.68
CA ASP A 64 -30.87 -26.09 8.04
C ASP A 64 -32.36 -26.14 7.67
N ALA A 65 -32.93 -25.03 7.17
CA ALA A 65 -34.30 -25.01 6.69
C ALA A 65 -34.45 -25.94 5.47
N PRO A 66 -35.54 -26.72 5.34
CA PRO A 66 -35.80 -27.51 4.14
C PRO A 66 -35.90 -26.63 2.88
N GLU A 67 -35.54 -27.19 1.72
CA GLU A 67 -35.75 -26.48 0.45
C GLU A 67 -37.24 -26.17 0.25
N GLY A 68 -37.54 -25.00 -0.31
CA GLY A 68 -38.92 -24.56 -0.53
C GLY A 68 -39.76 -24.28 0.72
N SER A 69 -39.18 -24.22 1.91
CA SER A 69 -39.93 -24.05 3.17
C SER A 69 -40.19 -22.59 3.57
N ILE A 70 -39.44 -21.64 3.02
CA ILE A 70 -39.44 -20.24 3.47
C ILE A 70 -40.30 -19.37 2.56
N ASP A 71 -41.15 -18.53 3.16
CA ASP A 71 -41.89 -17.49 2.44
C ASP A 71 -40.97 -16.36 1.98
N LEU A 72 -41.15 -15.88 0.74
CA LEU A 72 -40.37 -14.75 0.20
C LEU A 72 -40.49 -13.50 1.08
N ASN A 73 -41.68 -13.19 1.59
CA ASN A 73 -41.89 -12.04 2.47
C ASN A 73 -41.05 -12.14 3.75
N TYR A 74 -40.94 -13.34 4.33
CA TYR A 74 -40.11 -13.57 5.51
C TYR A 74 -38.63 -13.40 5.18
N PHE A 75 -38.16 -14.06 4.12
CA PHE A 75 -36.77 -13.95 3.65
C PHE A 75 -36.37 -12.49 3.35
N ALA A 76 -37.22 -11.75 2.64
CA ALA A 76 -36.97 -10.37 2.27
C ALA A 76 -36.94 -9.42 3.48
N LYS A 77 -37.91 -9.55 4.39
CA LYS A 77 -37.93 -8.80 5.66
C LYS A 77 -36.67 -9.09 6.48
N TYR A 78 -36.31 -10.38 6.59
CA TYR A 78 -35.16 -10.80 7.37
C TYR A 78 -33.85 -10.20 6.84
N LEU A 79 -33.63 -10.32 5.53
CA LEU A 79 -32.44 -9.76 4.87
C LEU A 79 -32.34 -8.23 5.03
N VAL A 80 -33.43 -7.50 4.78
CA VAL A 80 -33.44 -6.02 4.89
C VAL A 80 -33.23 -5.58 6.33
N GLY A 81 -33.86 -6.25 7.29
CA GLY A 81 -33.70 -5.90 8.69
C GLY A 81 -32.30 -6.20 9.22
N LEU A 82 -31.65 -7.29 8.80
CA LEU A 82 -30.25 -7.56 9.11
C LEU A 82 -29.33 -6.44 8.61
N VAL A 83 -29.53 -5.99 7.37
CA VAL A 83 -28.74 -4.89 6.78
C VAL A 83 -28.93 -3.60 7.57
N LEU A 84 -30.16 -3.30 7.97
CA LEU A 84 -30.45 -2.12 8.77
C LEU A 84 -29.71 -2.16 10.12
N VAL A 85 -29.74 -3.30 10.81
CA VAL A 85 -29.05 -3.48 12.09
C VAL A 85 -27.53 -3.39 11.93
N TYR A 86 -26.94 -4.15 11.00
CA TYR A 86 -25.49 -4.18 10.81
C TYR A 86 -24.94 -2.88 10.24
N ALA A 87 -25.68 -2.17 9.39
CA ALA A 87 -25.24 -0.89 8.87
C ALA A 87 -25.11 0.17 9.97
N LYS A 88 -26.02 0.15 10.95
CA LYS A 88 -25.97 1.04 12.12
C LYS A 88 -24.93 0.63 13.16
N HIS A 89 -24.75 -0.67 13.35
CA HIS A 89 -23.81 -1.18 14.33
C HIS A 89 -22.35 -1.05 13.88
N GLY A 90 -22.08 -1.24 12.57
CA GLY A 90 -20.72 -1.39 12.06
C GLY A 90 -20.03 -0.11 11.58
N ASN A 91 -20.70 1.05 11.55
CA ASN A 91 -20.07 2.28 11.04
C ASN A 91 -19.88 3.35 12.12
N GLU A 92 -18.68 3.41 12.70
CA GLU A 92 -18.32 4.45 13.67
C GLU A 92 -18.31 5.87 13.05
N ASN A 93 -18.17 5.97 11.73
CA ASN A 93 -18.01 7.23 11.01
C ASN A 93 -19.31 7.73 10.34
N TYR A 94 -20.41 6.98 10.39
CA TYR A 94 -21.66 7.35 9.72
C TYR A 94 -22.88 6.96 10.55
N ASP A 95 -23.62 7.97 11.01
CA ASP A 95 -24.89 7.80 11.73
C ASP A 95 -26.02 7.45 10.74
N PHE A 96 -26.19 6.17 10.44
CA PHE A 96 -27.29 5.70 9.60
C PHE A 96 -28.63 5.76 10.33
N ARG A 97 -29.56 6.55 9.81
CA ARG A 97 -30.92 6.65 10.35
C ARG A 97 -31.88 5.81 9.53
N ASN A 98 -33.00 5.39 10.13
CA ASN A 98 -34.00 4.58 9.42
C ASN A 98 -34.61 5.27 8.19
N ILE A 99 -34.58 6.60 8.15
CA ILE A 99 -34.95 7.38 6.98
C ILE A 99 -34.04 7.11 5.77
N ASP A 100 -32.76 6.82 5.99
CA ASP A 100 -31.79 6.60 4.91
C ASP A 100 -32.10 5.32 4.12
N PHE A 101 -32.75 4.34 4.76
CA PHE A 101 -33.10 3.06 4.17
C PHE A 101 -34.46 3.05 3.46
N ILE A 102 -35.20 4.16 3.47
CA ILE A 102 -36.47 4.28 2.72
C ILE A 102 -36.33 3.81 1.25
N PRO A 103 -35.25 4.09 0.50
CA PRO A 103 -35.08 3.60 -0.87
C PRO A 103 -35.05 2.06 -1.02
N LEU A 104 -34.77 1.30 0.04
CA LEU A 104 -34.88 -0.16 0.05
C LEU A 104 -36.34 -0.64 0.15
N LEU A 105 -37.21 0.18 0.74
CA LEU A 105 -38.65 -0.08 0.83
C LEU A 105 -39.41 0.40 -0.40
N ILE A 106 -39.05 1.57 -0.93
CA ILE A 106 -39.73 2.18 -2.07
C ILE A 106 -39.61 1.26 -3.30
N LYS A 107 -40.73 0.61 -3.66
CA LYS A 107 -40.93 -0.33 -4.79
C LYS A 107 -40.60 -1.80 -4.51
N SER A 108 -40.27 -2.20 -3.29
CA SER A 108 -40.13 -3.63 -2.97
C SER A 108 -41.47 -4.23 -2.54
N LYS A 109 -42.30 -4.62 -3.53
CA LYS A 109 -43.56 -5.35 -3.28
C LYS A 109 -43.35 -6.66 -2.49
N TYR A 110 -42.13 -7.18 -2.53
CA TYR A 110 -41.71 -8.44 -1.89
C TYR A 110 -41.51 -8.35 -0.38
N LEU A 111 -41.58 -7.16 0.21
CA LEU A 111 -41.47 -7.00 1.66
C LEU A 111 -42.81 -7.19 2.37
N GLY A 112 -43.96 -7.18 1.69
CA GLY A 112 -45.26 -7.35 2.35
C GLY A 112 -45.45 -6.40 3.55
N LEU A 113 -45.02 -5.13 3.41
CA LEU A 113 -45.14 -4.09 4.43
C LEU A 113 -46.22 -3.05 4.11
N ASP A 114 -46.90 -3.17 2.96
CA ASP A 114 -47.83 -2.15 2.49
C ASP A 114 -48.98 -1.91 3.47
N GLU A 115 -49.56 -2.96 4.05
CA GLU A 115 -50.60 -2.85 5.08
C GLU A 115 -50.09 -2.16 6.34
N THR A 116 -48.89 -2.53 6.81
CA THR A 116 -48.24 -1.91 7.98
C THR A 116 -47.98 -0.43 7.74
N ILE A 117 -47.48 -0.06 6.56
CA ILE A 117 -47.19 1.33 6.20
C ILE A 117 -48.52 2.11 6.07
N ASN A 118 -49.54 1.54 5.42
CA ASN A 118 -50.87 2.16 5.30
C ASN A 118 -51.47 2.41 6.69
N SER A 119 -51.38 1.44 7.59
CA SER A 119 -51.85 1.56 8.98
C SER A 119 -51.13 2.69 9.71
N TYR A 120 -49.80 2.74 9.66
CA TYR A 120 -49.04 3.82 10.29
C TYR A 120 -49.34 5.20 9.68
N GLU A 121 -49.52 5.29 8.38
CA GLU A 121 -49.89 6.54 7.72
C GLU A 121 -51.25 7.06 8.20
N GLN A 122 -52.24 6.18 8.39
CA GLN A 122 -53.54 6.56 8.94
C GLN A 122 -53.44 7.03 10.40
N VAL A 123 -52.63 6.36 11.22
CA VAL A 123 -52.38 6.77 12.62
C VAL A 123 -51.73 8.15 12.69
N LEU A 124 -50.80 8.46 11.77
CA LEU A 124 -50.16 9.77 11.68
C LEU A 124 -51.13 10.85 11.19
N LYS A 125 -51.93 10.57 10.15
CA LYS A 125 -52.95 11.49 9.62
C LYS A 125 -54.01 11.84 10.65
N THR A 126 -54.37 10.90 11.52
CA THR A 126 -55.36 11.11 12.59
C THR A 126 -54.77 11.80 13.83
N GLY A 127 -53.47 12.13 13.84
CA GLY A 127 -52.81 12.80 14.96
C GLY A 127 -52.62 11.94 16.22
N LYS A 128 -52.97 10.64 16.17
CA LYS A 128 -52.78 9.69 17.28
C LYS A 128 -51.29 9.43 17.59
N ARG A 129 -50.41 9.74 16.65
CA ARG A 129 -48.96 9.72 16.80
C ARG A 129 -48.38 10.94 16.09
N THR A 130 -47.47 11.65 16.74
CA THR A 130 -46.80 12.84 16.18
C THR A 130 -45.29 12.67 16.23
N PHE A 131 -44.60 13.11 15.18
CA PHE A 131 -43.15 13.23 15.17
C PHE A 131 -42.77 14.64 15.63
N THR A 132 -42.04 14.74 16.74
CA THR A 132 -41.44 15.99 17.20
C THR A 132 -40.14 16.25 16.43
N SER A 133 -40.20 17.10 15.40
CA SER A 133 -39.03 17.59 14.67
C SER A 133 -39.09 19.11 14.59
N SER A 134 -37.97 19.78 14.87
CA SER A 134 -37.81 21.25 14.83
C SER A 134 -37.63 21.82 13.41
N GLU A 135 -37.47 20.96 12.40
CA GLU A 135 -37.41 21.34 10.99
C GLU A 135 -38.49 20.57 10.20
N GLN A 136 -38.96 21.19 9.10
CA GLN A 136 -40.16 20.81 8.33
C GLN A 136 -40.48 19.30 8.36
N PRO A 137 -41.68 18.92 8.84
CA PRO A 137 -42.02 17.51 8.99
C PRO A 137 -42.09 16.81 7.63
N LEU A 138 -41.47 15.64 7.53
CA LEU A 138 -41.55 14.77 6.35
C LEU A 138 -43.02 14.47 5.99
N PRO A 139 -43.34 14.17 4.72
CA PRO A 139 -44.67 13.69 4.35
C PRO A 139 -45.08 12.48 5.20
N PHE A 140 -46.36 12.37 5.57
CA PHE A 140 -46.86 11.27 6.43
C PHE A 140 -46.49 9.87 5.90
N ARG A 141 -46.46 9.69 4.58
CA ARG A 141 -46.02 8.43 3.97
C ARG A 141 -44.55 8.11 4.29
N ALA A 142 -43.67 9.10 4.22
CA ALA A 142 -42.26 8.94 4.57
C ALA A 142 -42.08 8.63 6.06
N GLN A 143 -42.83 9.30 6.93
CA GLN A 143 -42.86 8.99 8.36
C GLN A 143 -43.36 7.55 8.63
N ALA A 144 -44.40 7.10 7.92
CA ALA A 144 -44.91 5.73 8.03
C ALA A 144 -43.88 4.69 7.58
N PHE A 145 -43.09 4.97 6.55
CA PHE A 145 -41.95 4.12 6.16
C PHE A 145 -40.90 4.04 7.27
N VAL A 146 -40.56 5.15 7.92
CA VAL A 146 -39.62 5.15 9.07
C VAL A 146 -40.16 4.28 10.21
N LEU A 147 -41.46 4.38 10.54
CA LEU A 147 -42.09 3.54 11.57
C LEU A 147 -42.10 2.06 11.22
N ALA A 148 -42.33 1.72 9.95
CA ALA A 148 -42.21 0.35 9.47
C ALA A 148 -40.76 -0.16 9.61
N MET A 149 -39.75 0.67 9.30
CA MET A 149 -38.34 0.31 9.53
C MET A 149 -37.99 0.13 11.00
N ASN A 150 -38.46 1.02 11.89
CA ASN A 150 -38.27 0.86 13.33
C ASN A 150 -38.86 -0.47 13.83
N SER A 151 -40.01 -0.86 13.28
CA SER A 151 -40.68 -2.13 13.64
C SER A 151 -39.89 -3.33 13.13
N LEU A 152 -39.37 -3.26 11.90
CA LEU A 152 -38.54 -4.29 11.30
C LEU A 152 -37.20 -4.46 12.04
N GLU A 153 -36.54 -3.34 12.37
CA GLU A 153 -35.32 -3.30 13.17
C GLU A 153 -35.54 -3.97 14.53
N LYS A 154 -36.59 -3.55 15.24
CA LYS A 154 -36.95 -4.12 16.53
C LYS A 154 -37.17 -5.63 16.42
N TRP A 155 -37.95 -6.06 15.43
CA TRP A 155 -38.20 -7.48 15.21
C TRP A 155 -36.91 -8.27 14.96
N ILE A 156 -35.98 -7.76 14.15
CA ILE A 156 -34.69 -8.45 13.94
C ILE A 156 -33.84 -8.50 15.19
N LEU A 157 -33.77 -7.40 15.95
CA LEU A 157 -33.02 -7.41 17.21
C LEU A 157 -33.60 -8.43 18.19
N GLU A 158 -34.93 -8.55 18.26
CA GLU A 158 -35.61 -9.57 19.07
C GLU A 158 -35.33 -10.99 18.56
N GLU A 159 -35.43 -11.26 17.24
CA GLU A 159 -35.09 -12.57 16.64
C GLU A 159 -33.62 -12.97 16.91
N LEU A 160 -32.72 -11.99 16.92
CA LEU A 160 -31.30 -12.20 17.20
C LEU A 160 -31.01 -12.32 18.70
N ASN A 161 -32.00 -12.13 19.58
CA ASN A 161 -31.80 -11.93 21.03
C ASN A 161 -30.72 -10.89 21.33
N TYR A 162 -30.68 -9.82 20.53
CA TYR A 162 -29.66 -8.76 20.55
C TYR A 162 -28.21 -9.25 20.37
N ASN A 163 -28.00 -10.49 19.90
CA ASN A 163 -26.68 -11.06 19.68
C ASN A 163 -26.20 -10.81 18.24
N LEU A 164 -25.35 -9.80 18.08
CA LEU A 164 -24.74 -9.42 16.80
C LEU A 164 -23.40 -10.12 16.53
N LYS A 165 -22.93 -11.01 17.43
CA LYS A 165 -21.66 -11.75 17.24
C LYS A 165 -21.71 -12.54 15.94
N ILE A 166 -20.66 -12.39 15.15
CA ILE A 166 -20.44 -13.14 13.91
C ILE A 166 -19.84 -14.50 14.28
N ILE A 167 -20.35 -15.58 13.69
CA ILE A 167 -19.86 -16.95 13.94
C ILE A 167 -19.37 -17.53 12.60
N PRO A 168 -18.08 -17.37 12.26
CA PRO A 168 -17.54 -17.79 10.96
C PRO A 168 -17.69 -19.29 10.66
N SER A 169 -17.56 -20.13 11.69
CA SER A 169 -17.59 -21.59 11.55
C SER A 169 -18.87 -22.12 10.89
N GLN A 170 -20.01 -21.45 11.09
CA GLN A 170 -21.30 -21.80 10.46
C GLN A 170 -21.30 -21.63 8.94
N MET A 171 -20.42 -20.79 8.41
CA MET A 171 -20.34 -20.50 6.97
C MET A 171 -19.40 -21.47 6.25
N THR A 172 -18.50 -22.16 6.96
CA THR A 172 -17.46 -23.02 6.40
C THR A 172 -17.97 -24.02 5.36
N PRO A 173 -19.02 -24.82 5.63
CA PRO A 173 -19.44 -25.86 4.67
C PRO A 173 -19.95 -25.29 3.34
N ALA A 174 -20.51 -24.07 3.37
CA ALA A 174 -21.00 -23.42 2.17
C ALA A 174 -19.88 -22.76 1.37
N PHE A 175 -18.91 -22.14 2.05
CA PHE A 175 -17.73 -21.58 1.40
C PHE A 175 -16.88 -22.66 0.74
N LYS A 176 -16.68 -23.82 1.37
CA LYS A 176 -15.97 -24.97 0.76
C LYS A 176 -16.61 -25.47 -0.55
N LYS A 177 -17.91 -25.23 -0.75
CA LYS A 177 -18.63 -25.59 -1.99
C LYS A 177 -18.60 -24.50 -3.06
N MET A 178 -18.05 -23.33 -2.76
CA MET A 178 -17.99 -22.23 -3.73
C MET A 178 -16.94 -22.51 -4.81
N PRO A 179 -17.19 -22.06 -6.05
CA PRO A 179 -16.20 -22.17 -7.10
C PRO A 179 -14.95 -21.35 -6.73
N PRO A 180 -13.73 -21.84 -7.05
CA PRO A 180 -12.48 -21.22 -6.65
C PRO A 180 -12.37 -19.70 -6.95
N PRO A 181 -12.83 -19.18 -8.12
CA PRO A 181 -12.79 -17.74 -8.39
C PRO A 181 -13.53 -16.85 -7.37
N LEU A 182 -14.62 -17.35 -6.79
CA LEU A 182 -15.36 -16.61 -5.74
C LEU A 182 -14.61 -16.65 -4.41
N LEU A 183 -14.00 -17.78 -4.07
CA LEU A 183 -13.14 -17.91 -2.90
C LEU A 183 -11.93 -16.99 -2.98
N TYR A 184 -11.32 -16.86 -4.15
CA TYR A 184 -10.21 -15.93 -4.38
C TYR A 184 -10.61 -14.48 -4.15
N GLY A 185 -11.75 -14.07 -4.73
CA GLY A 185 -12.28 -12.72 -4.51
C GLY A 185 -12.63 -12.46 -3.04
N PHE A 186 -13.20 -13.45 -2.35
CA PHE A 186 -13.46 -13.38 -0.92
C PHE A 186 -12.18 -13.19 -0.09
N LEU A 187 -11.16 -14.03 -0.31
CA LEU A 187 -9.89 -13.92 0.42
C LEU A 187 -9.18 -12.58 0.16
N ALA A 188 -9.16 -12.13 -1.10
CA ALA A 188 -8.55 -10.86 -1.47
C ALA A 188 -9.23 -9.66 -0.77
N GLU A 189 -10.56 -9.68 -0.66
CA GLU A 189 -11.32 -8.63 0.00
C GLU A 189 -11.22 -8.70 1.53
N THR A 190 -11.09 -9.89 2.13
CA THR A 190 -11.20 -10.07 3.59
C THR A 190 -9.87 -10.19 4.33
N VAL A 191 -8.74 -10.23 3.64
CA VAL A 191 -7.41 -10.42 4.24
C VAL A 191 -7.08 -9.41 5.35
N PHE A 192 -7.59 -8.16 5.26
CA PHE A 192 -7.36 -7.13 6.28
C PHE A 192 -8.00 -7.44 7.65
N LEU A 193 -8.88 -8.44 7.71
CA LEU A 193 -9.52 -8.92 8.93
C LEU A 193 -8.68 -9.99 9.66
N LEU A 194 -7.64 -10.53 9.02
CA LEU A 194 -6.75 -11.51 9.64
C LEU A 194 -6.13 -10.94 10.92
N GLY A 195 -6.07 -11.76 11.95
CA GLY A 195 -5.52 -11.40 13.25
C GLY A 195 -6.39 -10.53 14.13
N ARG A 196 -7.60 -10.17 13.69
CA ARG A 196 -8.60 -9.53 14.55
C ARG A 196 -9.39 -10.53 15.40
N SER A 197 -9.56 -11.77 14.92
CA SER A 197 -10.25 -12.85 15.63
C SER A 197 -9.65 -14.21 15.25
N THR A 198 -9.35 -15.03 16.25
CA THR A 198 -8.91 -16.42 16.05
C THR A 198 -9.97 -17.24 15.33
N GLU A 199 -11.25 -17.04 15.67
CA GLU A 199 -12.40 -17.72 15.05
C GLU A 199 -12.50 -17.40 13.53
N PHE A 200 -12.08 -16.20 13.14
CA PHE A 200 -12.01 -15.82 11.73
C PHE A 200 -10.79 -16.43 11.04
N ASP A 201 -9.62 -16.38 11.68
CA ASP A 201 -8.39 -16.98 11.15
C ASP A 201 -8.56 -18.48 10.90
N ASP A 202 -9.18 -19.22 11.83
CA ASP A 202 -9.49 -20.65 11.70
C ASP A 202 -10.44 -20.93 10.52
N PHE A 203 -11.45 -20.07 10.36
CA PHE A 203 -12.38 -20.15 9.23
C PHE A 203 -11.66 -19.95 7.90
N ILE A 204 -10.79 -18.93 7.81
CA ILE A 204 -9.98 -18.70 6.62
C ILE A 204 -9.03 -19.87 6.35
N ALA A 205 -8.44 -20.47 7.40
CA ALA A 205 -7.57 -21.63 7.26
C ALA A 205 -8.29 -22.79 6.57
N SER A 206 -9.48 -23.10 7.06
CA SER A 206 -10.31 -24.18 6.53
C SER A 206 -10.71 -23.99 5.06
N ILE A 207 -10.83 -22.73 4.60
CA ILE A 207 -11.13 -22.39 3.20
C ILE A 207 -9.87 -22.43 2.35
N TYR A 208 -8.75 -21.93 2.87
CA TYR A 208 -7.48 -21.86 2.15
C TYR A 208 -6.97 -23.23 1.73
N GLU A 209 -7.14 -24.25 2.57
CA GLU A 209 -6.78 -25.64 2.26
C GLU A 209 -7.45 -26.16 0.96
N GLU A 210 -8.68 -25.75 0.67
CA GLU A 210 -9.44 -26.18 -0.52
C GLU A 210 -8.89 -25.61 -1.83
N ILE A 211 -8.12 -24.51 -1.76
CA ILE A 211 -7.66 -23.76 -2.92
C ILE A 211 -6.13 -23.73 -3.10
N HIS A 212 -5.38 -24.17 -2.09
CA HIS A 212 -3.93 -24.02 -2.03
C HIS A 212 -3.17 -24.85 -3.08
N SER A 213 -3.69 -26.00 -3.50
CA SER A 213 -2.94 -26.99 -4.31
C SER A 213 -2.54 -26.51 -5.71
N ASP A 214 -3.26 -25.53 -6.28
CA ASP A 214 -3.16 -25.18 -7.70
C ASP A 214 -2.58 -23.79 -7.97
N PHE A 215 -2.25 -23.01 -6.94
CA PHE A 215 -2.06 -21.57 -7.09
C PHE A 215 -0.63 -21.15 -7.43
N TRP A 216 0.37 -21.69 -6.72
CA TRP A 216 1.77 -21.22 -6.85
C TRP A 216 2.36 -21.39 -8.23
N ARG A 217 1.87 -22.36 -9.01
CA ARG A 217 2.33 -22.63 -10.37
C ARG A 217 1.77 -21.65 -11.41
N LYS A 218 0.80 -20.80 -11.04
CA LYS A 218 0.05 -19.94 -11.99
C LYS A 218 0.58 -18.51 -12.08
N PHE A 219 1.52 -18.12 -11.22
CA PHE A 219 1.97 -16.73 -11.12
C PHE A 219 3.45 -16.61 -11.47
N GLU A 220 3.75 -15.80 -12.49
CA GLU A 220 5.10 -15.30 -12.71
C GLU A 220 5.41 -14.24 -11.65
N LEU A 221 6.37 -14.55 -10.78
CA LEU A 221 6.76 -13.68 -9.68
C LEU A 221 7.82 -12.69 -10.17
N SER A 222 7.64 -11.41 -9.88
CA SER A 222 8.70 -10.40 -9.99
C SER A 222 9.86 -10.71 -9.04
N GLU A 223 11.03 -10.13 -9.30
CA GLU A 223 12.22 -10.33 -8.47
C GLU A 223 11.97 -10.03 -6.98
N ASN A 224 11.25 -8.93 -6.69
CA ASN A 224 10.94 -8.55 -5.30
C ASN A 224 9.95 -9.51 -4.63
N GLU A 225 8.98 -10.04 -5.39
CA GLU A 225 8.07 -11.08 -4.90
C GLU A 225 8.87 -12.36 -4.60
N GLN A 226 9.79 -12.75 -5.49
CA GLN A 226 10.66 -13.91 -5.27
C GLN A 226 11.51 -13.75 -4.01
N GLN A 227 12.12 -12.58 -3.78
CA GLN A 227 12.90 -12.32 -2.56
C GLN A 227 12.03 -12.45 -1.30
N PHE A 228 10.83 -11.85 -1.29
CA PHE A 228 9.89 -12.03 -0.18
C PHE A 228 9.61 -13.52 0.09
N TYR A 229 9.36 -14.31 -0.95
CA TYR A 229 9.09 -15.74 -0.80
C TYR A 229 10.30 -16.54 -0.30
N ILE A 230 11.52 -16.21 -0.75
CA ILE A 230 12.74 -16.83 -0.24
C ILE A 230 12.85 -16.60 1.28
N HIS A 231 12.58 -15.39 1.75
CA HIS A 231 12.59 -15.08 3.18
C HIS A 231 11.45 -15.77 3.94
N LEU A 232 10.26 -15.90 3.34
CA LEU A 232 9.15 -16.64 3.94
C LEU A 232 9.49 -18.12 4.11
N GLN A 233 10.10 -18.75 3.10
CA GLN A 233 10.55 -20.14 3.19
C GLN A 233 11.66 -20.31 4.23
N SER A 234 12.58 -19.34 4.31
CA SER A 234 13.62 -19.33 5.34
C SER A 234 13.02 -19.27 6.74
N LEU A 235 11.98 -18.45 6.95
CA LEU A 235 11.26 -18.39 8.23
C LEU A 235 10.59 -19.72 8.55
N ILE A 236 9.87 -20.32 7.59
CA ILE A 236 9.21 -21.61 7.77
C ILE A 236 10.21 -22.68 8.21
N HIS A 237 11.37 -22.74 7.55
CA HIS A 237 12.41 -23.70 7.87
C HIS A 237 12.97 -23.48 9.29
N LEU A 238 13.33 -22.24 9.63
CA LEU A 238 13.86 -21.90 10.96
C LEU A 238 12.86 -22.18 12.08
N VAL A 239 11.58 -21.90 11.87
CA VAL A 239 10.53 -22.19 12.87
C VAL A 239 10.37 -23.69 13.04
N HIS A 240 10.41 -24.46 11.95
CA HIS A 240 10.33 -25.92 12.02
C HIS A 240 11.56 -26.53 12.73
N GLU A 241 12.74 -25.94 12.56
CA GLU A 241 13.98 -26.43 13.16
C GLU A 241 14.15 -26.04 14.63
N PHE A 242 13.80 -24.80 15.01
CA PHE A 242 14.17 -24.24 16.32
C PHE A 242 12.98 -23.86 17.22
N GLU A 243 11.78 -23.69 16.68
CA GLU A 243 10.62 -23.12 17.39
C GLU A 243 9.33 -23.89 17.05
N LEU A 244 9.41 -25.23 17.03
CA LEU A 244 8.34 -26.10 16.53
C LEU A 244 7.01 -25.93 17.27
N GLU A 245 7.06 -25.63 18.57
CA GLU A 245 5.87 -25.45 19.43
C GLU A 245 5.38 -23.99 19.50
N ASN A 246 6.01 -23.06 18.76
CA ASN A 246 5.68 -21.65 18.83
C ASN A 246 4.43 -21.30 18.01
N GLU A 247 3.26 -21.48 18.62
CA GLU A 247 1.95 -21.24 17.99
C GLU A 247 1.83 -19.85 17.35
N ARG A 248 2.48 -18.83 17.94
CA ARG A 248 2.44 -17.47 17.43
C ARG A 248 3.20 -17.32 16.10
N LEU A 249 4.38 -17.94 15.97
CA LEU A 249 5.13 -17.94 14.71
C LEU A 249 4.41 -18.75 13.64
N HIS A 250 3.81 -19.88 13.99
CA HIS A 250 2.96 -20.64 13.06
C HIS A 250 1.77 -19.81 12.58
N THR A 251 1.11 -19.09 13.48
CA THR A 251 0.01 -18.17 13.15
C THR A 251 0.49 -17.04 12.22
N LEU A 252 1.66 -16.45 12.49
CA LEU A 252 2.25 -15.42 11.62
C LEU A 252 2.55 -15.96 10.22
N ILE A 253 3.21 -17.12 10.13
CA ILE A 253 3.52 -17.79 8.86
C ILE A 253 2.23 -18.06 8.08
N PHE A 254 1.19 -18.55 8.76
CA PHE A 254 -0.11 -18.81 8.17
C PHE A 254 -0.73 -17.53 7.58
N ARG A 255 -0.78 -16.44 8.35
CA ARG A 255 -1.27 -15.13 7.89
C ARG A 255 -0.46 -14.61 6.70
N LEU A 256 0.87 -14.71 6.76
CA LEU A 256 1.76 -14.30 5.67
C LEU A 256 1.45 -15.06 4.37
N LYS A 257 1.22 -16.37 4.43
CA LYS A 257 0.88 -17.19 3.26
C LYS A 257 -0.45 -16.78 2.62
N ILE A 258 -1.49 -16.56 3.43
CA ILE A 258 -2.81 -16.16 2.90
C ILE A 258 -2.78 -14.73 2.40
N ALA A 259 -2.10 -13.84 3.10
CA ALA A 259 -2.08 -12.45 2.73
C ALA A 259 -1.23 -12.20 1.47
N SER A 260 -0.12 -12.93 1.32
CA SER A 260 0.65 -12.91 0.08
C SER A 260 -0.13 -13.53 -1.09
N TYR A 261 -0.95 -14.55 -0.82
CA TYR A 261 -1.86 -15.14 -1.81
C TYR A 261 -2.92 -14.13 -2.28
N ALA A 262 -3.60 -13.47 -1.34
CA ALA A 262 -4.61 -12.46 -1.61
C ALA A 262 -4.04 -11.31 -2.47
N TYR A 263 -2.82 -10.89 -2.15
CA TYR A 263 -2.05 -9.91 -2.91
C TYR A 263 -1.76 -10.38 -4.35
N LEU A 264 -1.19 -11.58 -4.53
CA LEU A 264 -0.82 -12.08 -5.86
C LEU A 264 -2.02 -12.24 -6.80
N TYR A 265 -3.20 -12.54 -6.25
CA TYR A 265 -4.42 -12.68 -7.05
C TYR A 265 -4.89 -11.35 -7.66
N ASN A 266 -4.71 -10.23 -6.95
CA ASN A 266 -5.15 -8.90 -7.38
C ASN A 266 -4.01 -7.88 -7.22
N ARG A 267 -2.88 -8.06 -7.92
CA ARG A 267 -1.64 -7.25 -7.76
C ARG A 267 -1.85 -5.75 -8.00
N ASN A 268 -2.29 -5.03 -6.99
CA ASN A 268 -2.52 -3.59 -7.00
C ASN A 268 -2.31 -2.97 -5.61
N ALA A 269 -2.32 -1.64 -5.54
CA ALA A 269 -2.07 -0.89 -4.30
C ALA A 269 -3.03 -1.23 -3.16
N SER A 270 -4.32 -1.40 -3.44
CA SER A 270 -5.32 -1.78 -2.43
C SER A 270 -5.05 -3.17 -1.84
N SER A 271 -4.73 -4.15 -2.68
CA SER A 271 -4.39 -5.51 -2.23
C SER A 271 -3.12 -5.54 -1.38
N TYR A 272 -2.11 -4.75 -1.76
CA TYR A 272 -0.88 -4.61 -0.98
C TYR A 272 -1.16 -3.95 0.37
N ALA A 273 -1.98 -2.89 0.40
CA ALA A 273 -2.33 -2.21 1.64
C ALA A 273 -3.00 -3.18 2.63
N ASN A 274 -3.90 -4.04 2.14
CA ASN A 274 -4.53 -5.07 2.96
C ASN A 274 -3.53 -6.15 3.42
N PHE A 275 -2.60 -6.57 2.55
CA PHE A 275 -1.52 -7.50 2.90
C PHE A 275 -0.61 -6.92 4.00
N ALA A 276 -0.14 -5.69 3.82
CA ALA A 276 0.70 -5.01 4.80
C ALA A 276 -0.02 -4.83 6.14
N ALA A 277 -1.29 -4.43 6.13
CA ALA A 277 -2.09 -4.26 7.34
C ALA A 277 -2.23 -5.58 8.14
N ALA A 278 -2.38 -6.71 7.45
CA ALA A 278 -2.57 -8.02 8.07
C ALA A 278 -1.32 -8.58 8.77
N CYS A 279 -0.12 -8.26 8.29
CA CYS A 279 1.10 -8.96 8.72
C CYS A 279 2.18 -8.05 9.32
N LEU A 280 2.30 -6.80 8.88
CA LEU A 280 3.51 -5.99 9.13
C LEU A 280 3.74 -5.65 10.60
N SER A 281 2.66 -5.39 11.34
CA SER A 281 2.71 -5.17 12.80
C SER A 281 3.17 -6.43 13.55
N ASP A 282 2.67 -7.59 13.14
CA ASP A 282 2.97 -8.86 13.81
C ASP A 282 4.39 -9.35 13.51
N ILE A 283 4.90 -9.15 12.29
CA ILE A 283 6.32 -9.39 11.97
C ILE A 283 7.20 -8.54 12.88
N LYS A 284 6.90 -7.22 12.99
CA LYS A 284 7.68 -6.29 13.80
C LYS A 284 7.69 -6.67 15.29
N LYS A 285 6.52 -7.01 15.85
CA LYS A 285 6.41 -7.46 17.24
C LYS A 285 7.18 -8.76 17.47
N SER A 286 7.06 -9.71 16.55
CA SER A 286 7.75 -10.99 16.65
C SER A 286 9.28 -10.80 16.58
N ALA A 287 9.79 -9.98 15.66
CA ALA A 287 11.21 -9.68 15.57
C ALA A 287 11.79 -9.10 16.87
N ALA A 288 11.03 -8.23 17.55
CA ALA A 288 11.45 -7.63 18.82
C ALA A 288 11.52 -8.62 19.99
N GLU A 289 10.79 -9.74 19.93
CA GLU A 289 10.74 -10.76 20.99
C GLU A 289 11.89 -11.76 20.89
N PHE A 290 12.40 -12.01 19.68
CA PHE A 290 13.46 -12.99 19.43
C PHE A 290 14.88 -12.39 19.46
N GLN A 291 15.15 -11.43 20.36
CA GLN A 291 16.48 -10.81 20.49
C GLN A 291 17.59 -11.84 20.74
N ASN A 292 17.26 -12.94 21.43
CA ASN A 292 18.19 -14.02 21.75
C ASN A 292 18.34 -15.08 20.64
N PHE A 293 17.62 -14.95 19.52
CA PHE A 293 17.69 -15.85 18.36
C PHE A 293 18.05 -15.07 17.10
N PRO A 294 19.34 -14.74 16.88
CA PRO A 294 19.77 -13.78 15.86
C PRO A 294 19.33 -14.15 14.43
N LYS A 295 19.35 -15.44 14.07
CA LYS A 295 18.93 -15.92 12.74
C LYS A 295 17.43 -15.74 12.49
N LEU A 296 16.60 -15.97 13.52
CA LEU A 296 15.16 -15.82 13.44
C LEU A 296 14.77 -14.34 13.39
N LYS A 297 15.37 -13.52 14.27
CA LYS A 297 15.23 -12.06 14.25
C LYS A 297 15.57 -11.49 12.87
N LEU A 298 16.76 -11.80 12.35
CA LEU A 298 17.21 -11.33 11.04
C LEU A 298 16.28 -11.75 9.90
N THR A 299 15.70 -12.96 9.97
CA THR A 299 14.76 -13.44 8.95
C THR A 299 13.42 -12.72 9.02
N LEU A 300 12.91 -12.44 10.22
CA LEU A 300 11.70 -11.64 10.42
C LEU A 300 11.92 -10.19 9.96
N GLU A 301 13.07 -9.60 10.24
CA GLU A 301 13.44 -8.27 9.75
C GLU A 301 13.54 -8.24 8.22
N ARG A 302 14.20 -9.22 7.60
CA ARG A 302 14.23 -9.37 6.14
C ARG A 302 12.82 -9.46 5.54
N LEU A 303 11.93 -10.26 6.13
CA LEU A 303 10.52 -10.33 5.71
C LEU A 303 9.81 -8.98 5.82
N TYR A 304 10.02 -8.27 6.93
CA TYR A 304 9.48 -6.92 7.13
C TYR A 304 9.95 -5.97 6.02
N TYR A 305 11.23 -6.00 5.67
CA TYR A 305 11.80 -5.17 4.62
C TYR A 305 11.31 -5.55 3.23
N SER A 306 11.33 -6.83 2.86
CA SER A 306 10.83 -7.28 1.56
C SER A 306 9.36 -6.92 1.38
N LEU A 307 8.55 -7.02 2.44
CA LEU A 307 7.16 -6.58 2.40
C LEU A 307 7.06 -5.06 2.19
N LYS A 308 7.90 -4.26 2.85
CA LYS A 308 7.97 -2.82 2.57
C LYS A 308 8.37 -2.54 1.13
N VAL A 309 9.41 -3.20 0.62
CA VAL A 309 9.88 -3.07 -0.79
C VAL A 309 8.76 -3.39 -1.78
N LEU A 310 8.01 -4.48 -1.57
CA LEU A 310 6.83 -4.78 -2.37
C LEU A 310 5.82 -3.63 -2.39
N GLY A 311 5.62 -2.98 -1.24
CA GLY A 311 4.77 -1.80 -1.14
C GLY A 311 5.26 -0.58 -1.88
N LEU A 312 6.57 -0.40 -1.98
CA LEU A 312 7.20 0.75 -2.64
C LEU A 312 6.87 0.76 -4.14
N PHE A 313 6.75 -0.41 -4.77
CA PHE A 313 6.28 -0.56 -6.16
C PHE A 313 4.80 -0.17 -6.33
N HIS A 314 3.97 -0.39 -5.32
CA HIS A 314 2.54 -0.08 -5.38
C HIS A 314 2.21 1.36 -4.95
N ILE A 315 3.03 1.95 -4.06
CA ILE A 315 2.94 3.37 -3.63
C ILE A 315 3.23 4.34 -4.79
N GLN A 316 3.89 3.89 -5.86
CA GLN A 316 4.00 4.67 -7.10
C GLN A 316 2.64 4.96 -7.78
N LEU A 317 1.53 4.34 -7.35
CA LEU A 317 0.20 4.52 -7.97
C LEU A 317 -0.85 5.25 -7.12
N GLU A 318 -0.70 5.39 -5.79
CA GLU A 318 -1.71 6.09 -4.96
C GLU A 318 -1.05 6.80 -3.77
N THR A 319 -0.88 8.12 -3.85
CA THR A 319 -0.34 8.93 -2.74
C THR A 319 -1.36 9.08 -1.59
N ASN A 320 -0.96 8.78 -0.35
CA ASN A 320 -0.88 9.76 0.77
C ASN A 320 -0.63 9.16 2.17
N ASN A 321 0.09 9.98 2.95
CA ASN A 321 0.16 10.11 4.42
C ASN A 321 1.07 9.22 5.28
N ASP A 322 1.51 8.04 4.85
CA ASP A 322 2.60 7.29 5.53
C ASP A 322 3.58 6.65 4.52
N ALA A 323 3.66 7.23 3.32
CA ALA A 323 4.57 6.78 2.29
C ALA A 323 6.01 6.96 2.78
N PHE A 324 6.80 5.89 2.70
CA PHE A 324 8.24 6.05 2.65
C PHE A 324 8.56 6.98 1.47
N PHE A 325 9.45 7.94 1.69
CA PHE A 325 9.97 8.80 0.64
C PHE A 325 10.61 7.91 -0.46
N VAL A 326 10.50 8.31 -1.73
CA VAL A 326 11.13 7.60 -2.87
C VAL A 326 12.63 7.39 -2.62
N GLU A 327 13.20 8.23 -1.79
CA GLU A 327 14.57 8.26 -1.36
C GLU A 327 14.88 7.23 -0.25
N GLU A 328 13.90 6.88 0.60
CA GLU A 328 13.98 5.74 1.56
C GLU A 328 13.94 4.39 0.82
N ILE A 329 13.31 4.33 -0.38
CA ILE A 329 13.36 3.19 -1.32
C ILE A 329 14.78 2.99 -1.83
N GLY A 330 15.44 4.06 -2.26
CA GLY A 330 16.82 4.03 -2.74
C GLY A 330 17.79 3.47 -1.69
N ILE A 331 17.59 3.78 -0.42
CA ILE A 331 18.42 3.28 0.70
C ILE A 331 18.19 1.79 0.93
N VAL A 332 16.94 1.31 0.89
CA VAL A 332 16.65 -0.13 1.04
C VAL A 332 17.20 -0.92 -0.16
N LEU A 333 17.09 -0.39 -1.38
CA LEU A 333 17.70 -0.99 -2.57
C LEU A 333 19.24 -0.97 -2.51
N GLN A 334 19.86 0.08 -1.96
CA GLN A 334 21.30 0.13 -1.76
C GLN A 334 21.78 -0.86 -0.68
N LEU A 335 21.01 -1.05 0.40
CA LEU A 335 21.29 -2.03 1.46
C LEU A 335 21.17 -3.47 0.95
N GLU A 336 20.16 -3.77 0.14
CA GLU A 336 20.02 -5.05 -0.57
C GLU A 336 21.17 -5.26 -1.57
N GLY A 337 21.57 -4.20 -2.29
CA GLY A 337 22.71 -4.19 -3.21
C GLY A 337 24.08 -4.39 -2.57
N LEU A 338 24.21 -4.30 -1.23
CA LEU A 338 25.44 -4.66 -0.51
C LEU A 338 25.71 -6.18 -0.55
N LYS A 339 24.67 -7.01 -0.76
CA LYS A 339 24.75 -8.49 -0.68
C LYS A 339 25.40 -9.13 -1.91
N ASN A 340 25.25 -8.55 -3.09
CA ASN A 340 25.46 -9.29 -4.34
C ASN A 340 26.85 -9.12 -4.98
N ASN A 341 27.68 -8.16 -4.52
CA ASN A 341 28.80 -7.68 -5.33
C ASN A 341 30.17 -7.55 -4.62
N LEU A 342 30.36 -8.09 -3.40
CA LEU A 342 31.63 -7.91 -2.66
C LEU A 342 32.20 -9.26 -2.22
N LYS A 343 33.32 -9.67 -2.85
CA LYS A 343 34.18 -10.77 -2.38
C LYS A 343 35.37 -10.16 -1.65
N PHE A 344 35.42 -10.35 -0.33
CA PHE A 344 36.56 -9.95 0.49
C PHE A 344 37.70 -10.95 0.31
N THR A 345 38.94 -10.48 0.36
CA THR A 345 40.11 -11.34 0.19
C THR A 345 40.43 -12.15 1.43
N ASP A 346 40.12 -11.61 2.62
CA ASP A 346 40.22 -12.34 3.88
C ASP A 346 38.84 -12.59 4.53
N ASP A 347 38.69 -13.75 5.18
CA ASP A 347 37.44 -14.17 5.85
C ASP A 347 37.06 -13.23 7.02
N VAL A 348 38.07 -12.57 7.61
CA VAL A 348 37.89 -11.64 8.73
C VAL A 348 37.17 -10.38 8.27
N SER A 349 37.52 -9.85 7.10
CA SER A 349 36.91 -8.68 6.48
C SER A 349 35.53 -9.00 5.95
N GLY A 350 35.33 -10.19 5.38
CA GLY A 350 34.01 -10.68 4.99
C GLY A 350 33.05 -10.76 6.18
N GLN A 351 33.49 -11.34 7.29
CA GLN A 351 32.69 -11.43 8.51
C GLN A 351 32.46 -10.06 9.17
N ALA A 352 33.47 -9.18 9.18
CA ALA A 352 33.35 -7.82 9.69
C ALA A 352 32.35 -6.98 8.86
N ALA A 353 32.37 -7.10 7.53
CA ALA A 353 31.41 -6.45 6.65
C ALA A 353 29.98 -6.95 6.87
N GLU A 354 29.77 -8.27 7.04
CA GLU A 354 28.45 -8.81 7.39
C GLU A 354 27.93 -8.31 8.75
N ASN A 355 28.81 -8.21 9.75
CA ASN A 355 28.46 -7.68 11.06
C ASN A 355 28.09 -6.19 11.00
N VAL A 356 28.84 -5.39 10.24
CA VAL A 356 28.53 -3.97 9.98
C VAL A 356 27.22 -3.82 9.25
N ARG A 357 26.99 -4.64 8.21
CA ARG A 357 25.74 -4.66 7.45
C ARG A 357 24.56 -4.92 8.37
N ALA A 358 24.62 -5.98 9.18
CA ALA A 358 23.58 -6.30 10.15
C ALA A 358 23.34 -5.15 11.16
N ALA A 359 24.41 -4.57 11.71
CA ALA A 359 24.30 -3.45 12.65
C ALA A 359 23.68 -2.19 12.01
N ILE A 360 24.01 -1.90 10.75
CA ILE A 360 23.43 -0.80 9.98
C ILE A 360 21.97 -1.08 9.64
N TYR A 361 21.61 -2.30 9.28
CA TYR A 361 20.22 -2.71 9.08
C TYR A 361 19.40 -2.46 10.34
N ASP A 362 19.85 -2.94 11.50
CA ASP A 362 19.19 -2.75 12.81
C ASP A 362 19.03 -1.26 13.15
N LEU A 363 20.06 -0.46 12.86
CA LEU A 363 20.09 0.96 13.14
C LEU A 363 19.15 1.76 12.22
N VAL A 364 19.13 1.42 10.92
CA VAL A 364 18.19 1.99 9.94
C VAL A 364 16.76 1.55 10.27
N ALA A 365 16.55 0.29 10.68
CA ALA A 365 15.27 -0.19 11.20
C ALA A 365 14.78 0.74 12.31
N SER A 366 15.61 0.91 13.33
CA SER A 366 15.29 1.67 14.55
C SER A 366 14.95 3.12 14.24
N TYR A 367 15.68 3.76 13.33
CA TYR A 367 15.37 5.12 12.88
C TYR A 367 14.07 5.21 12.08
N MET A 368 13.84 4.28 11.15
CA MET A 368 12.62 4.25 10.33
C MET A 368 11.35 4.01 11.16
N LEU A 369 11.49 3.41 12.35
CA LEU A 369 10.41 3.20 13.30
C LEU A 369 10.03 4.45 14.10
N ASN A 370 10.93 5.43 14.24
CA ASN A 370 10.69 6.66 15.01
C ASN A 370 11.43 7.85 14.37
N LYS A 371 10.78 8.48 13.40
CA LYS A 371 11.34 9.51 12.49
C LYS A 371 11.50 10.90 13.12
N ARG A 372 11.87 11.02 14.40
CA ARG A 372 12.08 12.34 15.03
C ARG A 372 13.47 12.88 14.71
N THR A 373 13.60 14.20 14.58
CA THR A 373 14.90 14.86 14.30
C THR A 373 15.96 14.57 15.38
N VAL A 374 15.53 14.42 16.63
CA VAL A 374 16.40 14.07 17.77
C VAL A 374 16.94 12.64 17.62
N ASP A 375 16.09 11.73 17.16
CA ASP A 375 16.43 10.32 16.90
C ASP A 375 17.33 10.20 15.66
N PHE A 376 17.22 11.10 14.67
CA PHE A 376 18.15 11.14 13.53
C PHE A 376 19.59 11.54 13.92
N LYS A 377 19.76 12.52 14.83
CA LYS A 377 21.10 12.91 15.28
C LYS A 377 21.79 11.78 16.04
N PHE A 378 21.01 11.06 16.85
CA PHE A 378 21.47 9.89 17.58
C PHE A 378 21.78 8.73 16.63
N PHE A 379 20.88 8.44 15.69
CA PHE A 379 21.08 7.51 14.57
C PHE A 379 22.37 7.81 13.82
N ARG A 380 22.58 9.05 13.36
CA ARG A 380 23.78 9.46 12.62
C ARG A 380 25.06 9.26 13.42
N LYS A 381 25.01 9.50 14.74
CA LYS A 381 26.14 9.29 15.64
C LYS A 381 26.48 7.80 15.74
N GLN A 382 25.50 6.95 16.04
CA GLN A 382 25.68 5.50 16.12
C GLN A 382 26.13 4.88 14.79
N PHE A 383 25.59 5.40 13.68
CA PHE A 383 25.92 4.93 12.33
C PHE A 383 27.39 5.21 12.00
N ARG A 384 27.90 6.40 12.35
CA ARG A 384 29.33 6.72 12.23
C ARG A 384 30.18 5.88 13.18
N GLU A 385 29.75 5.66 14.41
CA GLU A 385 30.50 4.84 15.37
C GLU A 385 30.69 3.40 14.85
N ILE A 386 29.67 2.80 14.22
CA ILE A 386 29.76 1.48 13.59
C ILE A 386 30.80 1.48 12.45
N ILE A 387 30.80 2.51 11.61
CA ILE A 387 31.75 2.67 10.49
C ILE A 387 33.18 2.82 11.03
N GLU A 388 33.40 3.72 11.98
CA GLU A 388 34.73 4.00 12.54
C GLU A 388 35.31 2.80 13.28
N GLN A 389 34.47 1.97 13.91
CA GLN A 389 34.92 0.75 14.60
C GLN A 389 35.45 -0.31 13.63
N VAL A 390 34.91 -0.36 12.40
CA VAL A 390 35.25 -1.42 11.45
C VAL A 390 36.15 -0.94 10.31
N ARG A 391 36.29 0.37 10.12
CA ARG A 391 37.23 0.98 9.18
C ARG A 391 38.67 0.43 9.29
N PRO A 392 39.27 0.24 10.49
CA PRO A 392 40.61 -0.35 10.60
C PRO A 392 40.68 -1.83 10.20
N VAL A 393 39.54 -2.52 10.18
CA VAL A 393 39.44 -3.98 9.95
C VAL A 393 39.15 -4.31 8.49
N ILE A 394 38.50 -3.42 7.73
CA ILE A 394 38.18 -3.68 6.31
C ILE A 394 38.74 -2.62 5.36
N GLY A 395 39.12 -1.44 5.86
CA GLY A 395 39.63 -0.34 5.04
C GLY A 395 41.03 -0.57 4.46
N HIS A 396 41.71 -1.65 4.85
CA HIS A 396 42.96 -2.06 4.19
C HIS A 396 42.69 -2.75 2.84
N GLU A 397 41.49 -3.30 2.63
CA GLU A 397 41.08 -3.88 1.36
C GLU A 397 40.31 -2.85 0.51
N PHE A 398 40.59 -2.81 -0.80
CA PHE A 398 39.87 -1.96 -1.73
C PHE A 398 38.34 -2.21 -1.70
N GLN A 399 37.92 -3.47 -1.53
CA GLN A 399 36.51 -3.85 -1.41
C GLN A 399 35.89 -3.37 -0.09
N GLY A 400 36.66 -3.30 0.99
CA GLY A 400 36.20 -2.78 2.27
C GLY A 400 36.11 -1.25 2.29
N GLU A 401 37.05 -0.53 1.68
CA GLU A 401 36.90 0.92 1.46
C GLU A 401 35.66 1.25 0.61
N LEU A 402 35.38 0.45 -0.44
CA LEU A 402 34.18 0.60 -1.26
C LEU A 402 32.89 0.32 -0.47
N PHE A 403 32.90 -0.70 0.40
CA PHE A 403 31.79 -1.02 1.28
C PHE A 403 31.51 0.10 2.29
N LEU A 404 32.55 0.64 2.93
CA LEU A 404 32.44 1.75 3.87
C LEU A 404 31.95 3.03 3.18
N ALA A 405 32.47 3.35 1.99
CA ALA A 405 32.05 4.51 1.21
C ALA A 405 30.55 4.44 0.83
N ARG A 406 30.05 3.27 0.43
CA ARG A 406 28.61 3.05 0.16
C ARG A 406 27.76 3.29 1.40
N ILE A 407 28.25 2.81 2.55
CA ILE A 407 27.57 2.96 3.83
C ILE A 407 27.54 4.42 4.28
N GLU A 408 28.66 5.13 4.18
CA GLU A 408 28.76 6.56 4.49
C GLU A 408 27.88 7.40 3.58
N PHE A 409 27.79 7.02 2.31
CA PHE A 409 26.93 7.65 1.33
C PHE A 409 25.44 7.48 1.67
N MET A 410 25.01 6.28 2.08
CA MET A 410 23.64 6.07 2.56
C MET A 410 23.30 6.98 3.75
N LEU A 411 24.23 7.18 4.68
CA LEU A 411 24.04 8.07 5.82
C LEU A 411 23.89 9.54 5.39
N LEU A 412 24.64 9.97 4.38
CA LEU A 412 24.52 11.31 3.80
C LEU A 412 23.14 11.51 3.14
N CYS A 413 22.69 10.54 2.33
CA CYS A 413 21.36 10.56 1.72
C CYS A 413 20.24 10.63 2.78
N LEU A 414 20.33 9.82 3.83
CA LEU A 414 19.39 9.87 4.96
C LEU A 414 19.36 11.24 5.66
N GLY A 415 20.51 11.90 5.77
CA GLY A 415 20.63 13.25 6.33
C GLY A 415 19.94 14.32 5.47
N LEU A 416 20.04 14.21 4.15
CA LEU A 416 19.37 15.10 3.22
C LEU A 416 17.85 14.93 3.27
N ILE A 417 17.37 13.67 3.31
CA ILE A 417 15.95 13.35 3.41
C ILE A 417 15.36 13.86 4.73
N ASN A 418 16.00 13.57 5.87
CA ASN A 418 15.51 14.03 7.18
C ASN A 418 15.38 15.57 7.25
N ASN A 419 16.34 16.30 6.67
CA ASN A 419 16.27 17.76 6.58
C ASN A 419 15.13 18.26 5.67
N PHE A 420 14.70 17.44 4.70
CA PHE A 420 13.60 17.73 3.79
C PHE A 420 12.22 17.46 4.44
N VAL A 421 12.05 16.35 5.15
CA VAL A 421 10.79 15.96 5.83
C VAL A 421 10.34 17.04 6.83
N HIS A 422 11.28 17.63 7.55
CA HIS A 422 10.98 18.65 8.57
C HIS A 422 10.69 20.06 8.02
N LYS A 423 10.74 20.26 6.69
CA LYS A 423 10.39 21.53 6.03
C LYS A 423 9.06 21.48 5.25
N LYS A 424 8.28 20.39 5.39
CA LYS A 424 7.10 20.06 4.57
C LYS A 424 5.83 20.85 4.94
N GLU A 425 5.86 22.17 4.90
CA GLU A 425 4.62 22.96 4.79
C GLU A 425 4.27 23.20 3.31
N LYS A 426 3.21 22.51 2.88
CA LYS A 426 2.36 22.72 1.70
C LYS A 426 3.04 22.86 0.33
N PHE A 427 3.03 21.81 -0.50
CA PHE A 427 2.94 22.03 -1.95
C PHE A 427 2.13 20.97 -2.68
N ASN A 428 1.29 21.47 -3.57
CA ASN A 428 0.49 20.75 -4.55
C ASN A 428 0.62 21.51 -5.89
N SER A 429 0.39 20.78 -6.99
CA SER A 429 0.13 21.22 -8.38
C SER A 429 1.29 21.32 -9.39
N SER A 430 1.06 20.60 -10.50
CA SER A 430 1.53 20.75 -11.89
C SER A 430 2.62 21.80 -12.15
N ARG A 431 3.81 21.39 -12.59
CA ARG A 431 4.88 22.33 -12.99
C ARG A 431 5.40 22.06 -14.39
N GLN A 432 5.41 23.11 -15.22
CA GLN A 432 6.20 23.19 -16.46
C GLN A 432 7.68 23.40 -16.10
N TYR A 433 8.58 22.72 -16.81
CA TYR A 433 10.03 22.90 -16.68
C TYR A 433 10.51 24.11 -17.51
N SER A 434 11.50 24.84 -17.00
CA SER A 434 12.17 25.88 -17.78
C SER A 434 13.03 25.26 -18.88
N GLU A 435 13.40 26.04 -19.89
CA GLU A 435 14.30 25.61 -20.97
C GLU A 435 15.63 25.05 -20.45
N ARG A 436 16.16 25.61 -19.36
CA ARG A 436 17.41 25.13 -18.73
C ARG A 436 17.20 23.87 -17.90
N GLU A 437 16.04 23.72 -17.28
CA GLU A 437 15.67 22.50 -16.57
C GLU A 437 15.43 21.36 -17.57
N ASN A 438 14.80 21.64 -18.71
CA ASN A 438 14.68 20.70 -19.83
C ASN A 438 16.06 20.34 -20.39
N ASN A 439 16.97 21.30 -20.55
CA ASN A 439 18.33 21.01 -20.98
C ASN A 439 19.08 20.13 -19.97
N PHE A 440 18.88 20.34 -18.66
CA PHE A 440 19.42 19.46 -17.63
C PHE A 440 18.91 18.02 -17.79
N PHE A 441 17.60 17.82 -17.97
CA PHE A 441 17.03 16.49 -18.19
C PHE A 441 17.56 15.83 -19.46
N ILE A 442 17.71 16.58 -20.56
CA ILE A 442 18.32 16.08 -21.81
C ILE A 442 19.75 15.60 -21.59
N GLN A 443 20.56 16.30 -20.77
CA GLN A 443 21.93 15.83 -20.48
C GLN A 443 21.96 14.65 -19.51
N LEU A 444 21.02 14.58 -18.57
CA LEU A 444 20.90 13.44 -17.65
C LEU A 444 20.45 12.17 -18.39
N GLU A 445 19.52 12.30 -19.33
CA GLU A 445 19.09 11.22 -20.22
C GLU A 445 20.25 10.72 -21.08
N LYS A 446 21.01 11.61 -21.72
CA LYS A 446 22.23 11.23 -22.45
C LYS A 446 23.28 10.54 -21.59
N TRP A 447 23.40 10.93 -20.32
CA TRP A 447 24.27 10.24 -19.38
C TRP A 447 23.78 8.83 -19.06
N SER A 448 22.47 8.67 -18.84
CA SER A 448 21.80 7.38 -18.62
C SER A 448 21.99 6.43 -19.80
N ASP A 449 21.81 6.91 -21.04
CA ASP A 449 21.98 6.10 -22.25
C ASP A 449 23.43 5.59 -22.38
N LEU A 450 24.42 6.43 -22.05
CA LEU A 450 25.83 6.05 -22.06
C LEU A 450 26.16 5.11 -20.90
N SER A 451 25.57 5.31 -19.73
CA SER A 451 25.71 4.45 -18.53
C SER A 451 25.32 3.01 -18.82
N GLU A 452 24.20 2.82 -19.53
CA GLU A 452 23.67 1.51 -19.91
C GLU A 452 24.68 0.71 -20.76
N LEU A 453 25.35 1.36 -21.73
CA LEU A 453 26.35 0.70 -22.59
C LEU A 453 27.57 0.18 -21.80
N PHE A 454 28.02 0.91 -20.78
CA PHE A 454 29.11 0.45 -19.92
C PHE A 454 28.65 -0.65 -18.94
N PHE A 455 27.38 -0.63 -18.54
CA PHE A 455 26.79 -1.65 -17.69
C PHE A 455 26.59 -2.98 -18.45
N GLU A 456 26.12 -2.93 -19.69
CA GLU A 456 26.05 -4.08 -20.58
C GLU A 456 27.43 -4.71 -20.78
N LYS A 457 28.46 -3.88 -20.97
CA LYS A 457 29.84 -4.39 -21.05
C LYS A 457 30.28 -5.06 -19.75
N ALA A 458 30.06 -4.42 -18.60
CA ALA A 458 30.40 -4.96 -17.29
C ALA A 458 29.70 -6.28 -16.96
N SER A 459 28.53 -6.53 -17.57
CA SER A 459 27.80 -7.80 -17.44
C SER A 459 28.49 -8.98 -18.14
N SER A 460 29.44 -8.70 -19.03
CA SER A 460 30.19 -9.70 -19.80
C SER A 460 31.71 -9.67 -19.57
N ASP A 461 32.24 -8.61 -18.93
CA ASP A 461 33.67 -8.42 -18.70
C ASP A 461 33.94 -7.76 -17.33
N GLU A 462 34.54 -8.53 -16.42
CA GLU A 462 34.82 -8.12 -15.05
C GLU A 462 35.75 -6.89 -14.95
N GLN A 463 36.58 -6.63 -15.97
CA GLN A 463 37.48 -5.46 -15.98
C GLN A 463 36.70 -4.14 -16.03
N PHE A 464 35.46 -4.16 -16.52
CA PHE A 464 34.60 -2.98 -16.68
C PHE A 464 33.68 -2.72 -15.49
N VAL A 465 33.54 -3.69 -14.57
CA VAL A 465 32.58 -3.63 -13.45
C VAL A 465 32.78 -2.40 -12.58
N LEU A 466 34.04 -2.10 -12.20
CA LEU A 466 34.34 -0.93 -11.38
C LEU A 466 34.02 0.38 -12.11
N PHE A 467 34.31 0.44 -13.42
CA PHE A 467 34.05 1.63 -14.23
C PHE A 467 32.56 1.89 -14.38
N ALA A 468 31.78 0.88 -14.79
CA ALA A 468 30.33 0.96 -14.89
C ALA A 468 29.68 1.35 -13.54
N ARG A 469 30.21 0.82 -12.43
CA ARG A 469 29.69 1.14 -11.09
C ARG A 469 29.94 2.57 -10.67
N ILE A 470 31.06 3.18 -11.07
CA ILE A 470 31.32 4.60 -10.82
C ILE A 470 30.38 5.48 -11.65
N VAL A 471 30.08 5.08 -12.90
CA VAL A 471 29.11 5.77 -13.76
C VAL A 471 27.70 5.75 -13.15
N GLU A 472 27.28 4.61 -12.62
CA GLU A 472 25.99 4.43 -11.93
C GLU A 472 25.90 5.26 -10.63
N ILE A 473 26.99 5.38 -9.86
CA ILE A 473 27.03 6.23 -8.66
C ILE A 473 26.81 7.70 -9.02
N ILE A 474 27.48 8.19 -10.07
CA ILE A 474 27.31 9.55 -10.57
C ILE A 474 25.85 9.76 -10.98
N GLU A 475 25.28 8.85 -11.76
CA GLU A 475 23.88 8.90 -12.20
C GLU A 475 22.89 8.95 -11.03
N ALA A 476 23.03 8.04 -10.07
CA ALA A 476 22.15 7.93 -8.93
C ALA A 476 22.20 9.19 -8.04
N VAL A 477 23.40 9.74 -7.80
CA VAL A 477 23.59 10.96 -7.01
C VAL A 477 22.92 12.16 -7.67
N ILE A 478 23.20 12.36 -8.96
CA ILE A 478 22.68 13.49 -9.71
C ILE A 478 21.16 13.38 -9.85
N GLY A 479 20.64 12.20 -10.20
CA GLY A 479 19.21 11.95 -10.34
C GLY A 479 18.45 12.18 -9.03
N THR A 480 18.96 11.65 -7.92
CA THR A 480 18.34 11.83 -6.60
C THR A 480 18.38 13.29 -6.14
N SER A 481 19.53 13.95 -6.28
CA SER A 481 19.68 15.35 -5.88
C SER A 481 18.82 16.28 -6.73
N ALA A 482 18.70 15.99 -8.04
CA ALA A 482 17.87 16.73 -8.96
C ALA A 482 16.38 16.55 -8.64
N LEU A 483 15.96 15.33 -8.31
CA LEU A 483 14.60 15.04 -7.85
C LEU A 483 14.23 15.89 -6.63
N VAL A 484 15.11 15.94 -5.62
CA VAL A 484 14.93 16.76 -4.41
C VAL A 484 14.81 18.25 -4.76
N TYR A 485 15.66 18.75 -5.66
CA TYR A 485 15.59 20.14 -6.12
C TYR A 485 14.29 20.43 -6.89
N PHE A 486 13.88 19.57 -7.82
CA PHE A 486 12.70 19.82 -8.66
C PHE A 486 11.38 19.71 -7.89
N GLN A 487 11.33 18.84 -6.88
CA GLN A 487 10.22 18.77 -5.93
C GLN A 487 10.12 20.06 -5.09
N ASN A 488 11.25 20.71 -4.77
CA ASN A 488 11.29 21.94 -3.97
C ASN A 488 12.27 22.98 -4.54
N ARG A 489 11.86 23.64 -5.62
CA ARG A 489 12.68 24.64 -6.34
C ARG A 489 12.93 25.86 -5.45
N SER A 490 14.09 25.91 -4.82
CA SER A 490 14.57 27.04 -4.03
C SER A 490 16.05 27.27 -4.29
N ALA A 491 16.53 28.49 -4.07
CA ALA A 491 17.95 28.81 -4.20
C ALA A 491 18.82 27.94 -3.26
N ALA A 492 18.34 27.67 -2.05
CA ALA A 492 19.03 26.80 -1.10
C ALA A 492 19.14 25.34 -1.59
N ASN A 493 18.06 24.79 -2.16
CA ASN A 493 18.10 23.42 -2.68
C ASN A 493 18.89 23.33 -4.00
N CYS A 494 18.92 24.39 -4.81
CA CYS A 494 19.79 24.48 -5.98
C CYS A 494 21.26 24.49 -5.57
N GLN A 495 21.63 25.22 -4.50
CA GLN A 495 22.98 25.20 -3.94
C GLN A 495 23.36 23.82 -3.40
N VAL A 496 22.44 23.12 -2.74
CA VAL A 496 22.66 21.73 -2.28
C VAL A 496 22.87 20.79 -3.46
N LEU A 497 22.02 20.87 -4.50
CA LEU A 497 22.19 20.11 -5.73
C LEU A 497 23.57 20.35 -6.35
N LYS A 498 23.98 21.62 -6.51
CA LYS A 498 25.28 21.99 -7.09
C LYS A 498 26.45 21.49 -6.26
N PHE A 499 26.36 21.61 -4.93
CA PHE A 499 27.39 21.11 -4.03
C PHE A 499 27.54 19.58 -4.12
N VAL A 500 26.43 18.85 -4.00
CA VAL A 500 26.44 17.38 -4.01
C VAL A 500 26.89 16.83 -5.36
N CYS A 501 26.37 17.38 -6.46
CA CYS A 501 26.81 16.98 -7.80
C CYS A 501 28.27 17.38 -8.05
N GLY A 502 28.70 18.57 -7.61
CA GLY A 502 30.07 19.03 -7.76
C GLY A 502 31.08 18.13 -7.04
N GLU A 503 30.78 17.71 -5.81
CA GLU A 503 31.63 16.79 -5.04
C GLU A 503 31.72 15.42 -5.69
N VAL A 504 30.59 14.86 -6.15
CA VAL A 504 30.59 13.53 -6.81
C VAL A 504 31.26 13.58 -8.18
N ILE A 505 31.04 14.63 -8.97
CA ILE A 505 31.72 14.80 -10.25
C ILE A 505 33.23 15.01 -10.03
N ALA A 506 33.62 15.79 -9.02
CA ALA A 506 35.04 15.98 -8.69
C ALA A 506 35.69 14.67 -8.26
N HIS A 507 35.05 13.90 -7.36
CA HIS A 507 35.64 12.69 -6.80
C HIS A 507 35.55 11.50 -7.77
N CYS A 508 34.34 11.14 -8.19
CA CYS A 508 34.09 9.99 -9.06
C CYS A 508 34.50 10.26 -10.52
N GLY A 509 34.35 11.49 -10.99
CA GLY A 509 34.80 11.87 -12.35
C GLY A 509 36.32 11.79 -12.50
N LEU A 510 37.10 12.14 -11.47
CA LEU A 510 38.55 11.95 -11.48
C LEU A 510 38.92 10.46 -11.55
N MET A 511 38.21 9.59 -10.83
CA MET A 511 38.43 8.14 -10.90
C MET A 511 38.13 7.59 -12.30
N LEU A 512 37.02 8.01 -12.93
CA LEU A 512 36.74 7.64 -14.32
C LEU A 512 37.87 8.08 -15.24
N CYS A 513 38.33 9.33 -15.13
CA CYS A 513 39.44 9.85 -15.96
C CYS A 513 40.74 9.07 -15.79
N GLN A 514 41.05 8.57 -14.59
CA GLN A 514 42.23 7.76 -14.32
C GLN A 514 42.12 6.34 -14.89
N MET A 515 40.90 5.76 -14.88
CA MET A 515 40.64 4.41 -15.38
C MET A 515 40.48 4.35 -16.90
N THR A 516 39.97 5.42 -17.52
CA THR A 516 39.68 5.47 -18.97
C THR A 516 40.85 5.04 -19.86
N PRO A 517 42.12 5.48 -19.67
CA PRO A 517 43.22 5.07 -20.55
C PRO A 517 43.49 3.57 -20.52
N GLN A 518 43.34 2.93 -19.35
CA GLN A 518 43.58 1.51 -19.18
C GLN A 518 42.47 0.68 -19.84
N LEU A 519 41.22 1.06 -19.63
CA LEU A 519 40.07 0.35 -20.21
C LEU A 519 39.91 0.59 -21.70
N ARG A 520 40.25 1.80 -22.19
CA ARG A 520 40.30 2.11 -23.62
C ARG A 520 41.32 1.24 -24.37
N ALA A 521 42.39 0.84 -23.71
CA ALA A 521 43.38 -0.09 -24.29
C ALA A 521 42.84 -1.53 -24.38
N VAL A 522 41.86 -1.89 -23.53
CA VAL A 522 41.20 -3.21 -23.51
C VAL A 522 40.07 -3.28 -24.54
N ASP A 523 39.22 -2.26 -24.57
CA ASP A 523 38.14 -2.15 -25.55
C ASP A 523 37.96 -0.69 -25.97
N SER A 524 38.42 -0.35 -27.18
CA SER A 524 38.31 0.99 -27.74
C SER A 524 36.98 1.28 -28.41
N SER A 525 36.07 0.30 -28.49
CA SER A 525 34.76 0.46 -29.14
C SER A 525 33.74 1.20 -28.29
N LEU A 526 33.98 1.30 -26.98
CA LEU A 526 33.11 1.99 -26.04
C LEU A 526 33.26 3.52 -26.09
N PRO A 527 32.17 4.28 -25.82
CA PRO A 527 32.13 5.72 -26.04
C PRO A 527 32.70 6.52 -24.85
N TYR A 528 33.95 6.27 -24.45
CA TYR A 528 34.56 6.94 -23.27
C TYR A 528 34.65 8.46 -23.42
N ASP A 529 34.97 8.95 -24.62
CA ASP A 529 35.08 10.39 -24.88
C ASP A 529 33.70 11.06 -24.84
N GLU A 530 32.65 10.35 -25.26
CA GLU A 530 31.27 10.84 -25.19
C GLU A 530 30.76 10.83 -23.75
N LEU A 531 31.11 9.81 -22.96
CA LEU A 531 30.82 9.76 -21.52
C LEU A 531 31.48 10.93 -20.78
N GLN A 532 32.77 11.18 -20.99
CA GLN A 532 33.46 12.32 -20.36
C GLN A 532 32.88 13.67 -20.79
N LYS A 533 32.49 13.79 -22.06
CA LYS A 533 31.82 14.99 -22.59
C LYS A 533 30.44 15.16 -21.97
N ALA A 534 29.67 14.09 -21.80
CA ALA A 534 28.36 14.11 -21.15
C ALA A 534 28.49 14.53 -19.68
N LEU A 535 29.46 14.00 -18.93
CA LEU A 535 29.74 14.42 -17.55
C LEU A 535 30.05 15.91 -17.45
N SER A 536 30.89 16.40 -18.36
CA SER A 536 31.28 17.81 -18.43
C SER A 536 30.10 18.71 -18.78
N GLN A 537 29.26 18.29 -19.73
CA GLN A 537 28.05 19.01 -20.12
C GLN A 537 27.05 19.04 -18.98
N LEU A 538 26.85 17.92 -18.29
CA LEU A 538 25.95 17.81 -17.16
C LEU A 538 26.39 18.71 -15.99
N ASN A 539 27.70 18.73 -15.68
CA ASN A 539 28.26 19.67 -14.71
C ASN A 539 27.97 21.13 -15.09
N LEU A 540 28.16 21.47 -16.38
CA LEU A 540 27.90 22.80 -16.91
C LEU A 540 26.40 23.19 -16.78
N VAL A 541 25.47 22.28 -17.05
CA VAL A 541 24.03 22.61 -16.94
C VAL A 541 23.60 22.74 -15.48
N ILE A 542 24.16 21.90 -14.59
CA ILE A 542 23.96 22.01 -13.14
C ILE A 542 24.39 23.39 -12.64
N ASP A 543 25.55 23.89 -13.08
CA ASP A 543 26.02 25.22 -12.72
C ASP A 543 25.11 26.35 -13.19
N GLN A 544 24.42 26.14 -14.31
CA GLN A 544 23.52 27.11 -14.93
C GLN A 544 22.09 27.09 -14.35
N LEU A 545 21.74 26.13 -13.48
CA LEU A 545 20.40 26.03 -12.88
C LEU A 545 20.03 27.26 -12.02
N ASP A 546 20.99 27.93 -11.37
CA ASP A 546 20.72 29.17 -10.59
C ASP A 546 20.16 30.31 -11.46
N LYS A 547 20.57 30.37 -12.73
CA LYS A 547 20.08 31.39 -13.67
C LYS A 547 18.62 31.11 -14.09
N SER A 548 18.16 29.85 -14.01
CA SER A 548 16.76 29.44 -14.26
C SER A 548 15.80 30.07 -13.25
N LEU A 549 16.19 30.13 -11.97
CA LEU A 549 15.42 30.78 -10.90
C LEU A 549 15.23 32.28 -11.20
N THR A 550 16.29 32.94 -11.67
CA THR A 550 16.29 34.37 -11.98
C THR A 550 15.39 34.69 -13.18
N ASP A 551 15.36 33.81 -14.19
CA ASP A 551 14.48 33.94 -15.36
C ASP A 551 13.01 33.61 -15.04
N TYR A 552 12.75 32.67 -14.11
CA TYR A 552 11.42 32.36 -13.58
C TYR A 552 10.80 33.55 -12.82
N TYR A 553 11.59 34.21 -11.96
CA TYR A 553 11.15 35.43 -11.26
C TYR A 553 11.00 36.63 -12.19
N ARG A 554 11.86 36.78 -13.22
CA ARG A 554 11.72 37.83 -14.24
C ARG A 554 10.49 37.68 -15.13
N LYS A 555 10.02 36.45 -15.40
CA LYS A 555 8.83 36.16 -16.21
C LYS A 555 7.52 36.19 -15.42
N GLY A 556 7.51 36.73 -14.20
CA GLY A 556 6.30 36.92 -13.41
C GLY A 556 5.85 35.69 -12.61
N GLY A 557 6.74 34.73 -12.32
CA GLY A 557 6.48 33.71 -11.31
C GLY A 557 6.23 34.39 -9.96
N ARG A 558 4.96 34.54 -9.58
CA ARG A 558 4.59 35.22 -8.32
C ARG A 558 5.07 34.39 -7.13
N HIS A 559 5.73 35.06 -6.18
CA HIS A 559 5.61 34.66 -4.78
C HIS A 559 4.13 34.73 -4.41
N THR A 560 3.54 33.65 -3.90
CA THR A 560 2.36 33.77 -3.05
C THR A 560 2.80 34.35 -1.71
N SER A 561 3.15 35.64 -1.70
CA SER A 561 3.08 36.44 -0.48
C SER A 561 1.61 36.67 -0.16
N PHE A 562 1.25 36.44 1.10
CA PHE A 562 -0.10 36.55 1.63
C PHE A 562 -0.73 37.92 1.34
N SER A 563 -1.99 37.90 0.88
CA SER A 563 -2.95 38.98 1.10
C SER A 563 -4.31 38.36 1.41
N MET A 564 -4.85 38.73 2.57
CA MET A 564 -6.23 38.47 3.00
C MET A 564 -7.24 39.19 2.08
N ILE A 565 -8.38 38.53 1.83
CA ILE A 565 -9.72 39.09 1.50
C ILE A 565 -9.76 39.88 0.15
N GLU A 566 -10.68 39.77 -0.80
CA GLU A 566 -12.15 39.68 -0.82
C GLU A 566 -12.62 39.19 -2.21
N SER A 567 -13.86 38.72 -2.29
CA SER A 567 -14.57 38.26 -3.50
C SER A 567 -14.76 39.31 -4.60
N THR A 568 -14.77 38.91 -5.88
CA THR A 568 -15.84 39.19 -6.88
C THR A 568 -15.59 38.59 -8.28
N ASN A 569 -16.56 37.80 -8.75
CA ASN A 569 -17.19 37.65 -10.09
C ASN A 569 -16.44 37.77 -11.45
N GLN A 570 -16.93 36.90 -12.37
CA GLN A 570 -16.98 36.96 -13.85
C GLN A 570 -15.66 36.70 -14.63
N GLU A 571 -15.59 36.01 -15.77
CA GLU A 571 -16.53 35.28 -16.64
C GLU A 571 -15.71 34.48 -17.69
N SER A 572 -16.34 33.46 -18.30
CA SER A 572 -16.11 32.91 -19.65
C SER A 572 -14.94 31.92 -19.95
N ILE A 573 -15.38 30.72 -20.34
CA ILE A 573 -14.74 29.65 -21.18
C ILE A 573 -14.96 30.08 -22.66
N PRO A 574 -14.10 29.82 -23.69
CA PRO A 574 -13.90 28.44 -24.20
C PRO A 574 -12.63 28.02 -24.97
N SER A 575 -12.36 26.71 -24.85
CA SER A 575 -11.88 25.71 -25.83
C SER A 575 -10.74 26.02 -26.81
N HIS A 576 -9.70 25.16 -26.82
CA HIS A 576 -9.50 24.20 -27.90
C HIS A 576 -8.45 23.11 -27.60
N LYS A 577 -8.81 21.91 -28.10
CA LYS A 577 -8.11 20.62 -28.14
C LYS A 577 -6.64 20.70 -28.55
N ARG A 578 -5.82 19.79 -28.00
CA ARG A 578 -5.15 18.73 -28.78
C ARG A 578 -4.59 17.62 -27.88
N SER A 579 -4.99 16.41 -28.23
CA SER A 579 -4.61 15.08 -27.79
C SER A 579 -3.20 14.69 -28.22
N PHE A 580 -2.52 13.86 -27.42
CA PHE A 580 -1.74 12.72 -27.91
C PHE A 580 -1.80 11.58 -26.89
N SER A 581 -1.67 10.37 -27.42
CA SER A 581 -2.20 9.09 -26.96
C SER A 581 -1.08 8.06 -26.82
N ILE A 582 -1.19 7.27 -25.75
CA ILE A 582 -0.54 5.97 -25.42
C ILE A 582 0.97 6.01 -25.30
#